data_AF-A0A4Z0NEH6-F1
#
_entry.id   AF-A0A4Z0NEH6-F1
#
_cell.length_a   1.000
_cell.length_b   1.000
_cell.length_c   1.000
_cell.angle_alpha   90.00
_cell.angle_beta   90.00
_cell.angle_gamma   90.00
#
_symmetry.space_group_name_H-M   'P 1'
#
loop_
_entity.id
_entity.type
_entity.pdbx_description
1 polymer ?
#
loop_
_entity_poly.entity_id
_entity_poly.type
_entity_poly.pdbx_seq_one_letter_code
_entity_poly.pdbx_strand_id
1 'polypeptide(L)'
;MSLALALLTVLPSRRAIVTSAAALLAAPVAKAPAAAAAPVLALPAPVAVADPILSAIRAHRRAWAVFQVAPDEEAEGAEHAEYEAAMRLLGTACSTRPGAHALIAHLRWYMAEERDNLLTCGLGGCDLGDLVRARLAELVLLVPEASPPAVIALPACRPSPLLAAIEDHRSANLAVSQAVRDYVEAQDNSAPDEPHLLAIADRASDVEVAALNALLALTPANSEEVSTLAAYLAEVSTDFDKGAFGAWLFQRFAVMIAAARAQA
;
A
#
# COMPACT_ATOMS: atom_id res chain seq x y z
N MET A 1 0.75 27.50 6.70
CA MET A 1 1.99 26.92 7.27
C MET A 1 2.25 25.60 6.55
N SER A 2 3.47 25.22 6.12
CA SER A 2 3.65 23.94 5.40
C SER A 2 3.30 22.76 6.32
N LEU A 3 2.55 21.76 5.82
CA LEU A 3 2.13 20.56 6.57
C LEU A 3 3.31 19.87 7.27
N ALA A 4 4.48 19.85 6.63
CA ALA A 4 5.72 19.32 7.19
C ALA A 4 6.23 20.12 8.42
N LEU A 5 6.02 21.43 8.41
CA LEU A 5 6.39 22.30 9.53
C LEU A 5 5.42 22.14 10.70
N ALA A 6 4.12 21.90 10.44
CA ALA A 6 3.15 21.53 11.46
C ALA A 6 3.54 20.20 12.14
N LEU A 7 3.85 19.18 11.35
CA LEU A 7 4.28 17.86 11.85
C LEU A 7 5.54 17.91 12.72
N LEU A 8 6.51 18.77 12.39
CA LEU A 8 7.78 18.90 13.12
C LEU A 8 7.69 19.74 14.40
N THR A 9 6.70 20.64 14.50
CA THR A 9 6.55 21.55 15.64
C THR A 9 5.54 21.06 16.67
N VAL A 10 4.57 20.26 16.26
CA VAL A 10 3.44 19.83 17.09
C VAL A 10 3.70 18.51 17.83
N LEU A 11 4.51 17.59 17.27
CA LEU A 11 4.63 16.22 17.79
C LEU A 11 6.02 15.91 18.40
N PRO A 12 6.21 16.07 19.73
CA PRO A 12 7.47 15.73 20.40
C PRO A 12 7.82 14.23 20.32
N SER A 13 6.83 13.36 20.09
CA SER A 13 6.96 11.89 19.99
C SER A 13 7.88 11.44 18.84
N ARG A 14 7.99 12.23 17.76
CA ARG A 14 8.86 11.88 16.61
C ARG A 14 10.36 12.01 16.88
N ARG A 15 10.77 12.69 17.97
CA ARG A 15 12.19 12.75 18.38
C ARG A 15 12.66 11.47 19.08
N ALA A 16 11.76 10.67 19.63
CA ALA A 16 12.11 9.44 20.36
C ALA A 16 12.52 8.27 19.44
N ILE A 17 12.08 8.29 18.17
CA ILE A 17 12.32 7.23 17.16
C ILE A 17 13.82 7.05 16.86
N VAL A 18 14.63 8.09 17.06
CA VAL A 18 16.08 8.07 16.78
C VAL A 18 16.86 7.13 17.71
N THR A 19 16.33 6.83 18.90
CA THR A 19 17.06 6.06 19.93
C THR A 19 16.96 4.54 19.73
N SER A 20 15.88 4.03 19.13
CA SER A 20 15.66 2.58 18.92
C SER A 20 16.41 2.02 17.71
N ALA A 21 16.68 2.87 16.71
CA ALA A 21 17.41 2.52 15.49
C ALA A 21 18.84 1.98 15.74
N ALA A 22 19.49 2.43 16.81
CA ALA A 22 20.85 2.01 17.16
C ALA A 22 20.91 0.56 17.70
N ALA A 23 19.82 0.02 18.25
CA ALA A 23 19.80 -1.31 18.86
C ALA A 23 19.74 -2.46 17.83
N LEU A 24 19.12 -2.23 16.66
CA LEU A 24 19.01 -3.22 15.58
C LEU A 24 20.34 -3.52 14.89
N LEU A 25 21.34 -2.63 15.01
CA LEU A 25 22.66 -2.78 14.39
C LEU A 25 23.62 -3.70 15.17
N ALA A 26 23.22 -4.19 16.35
CA ALA A 26 24.09 -4.95 17.25
C ALA A 26 23.73 -6.44 17.40
N ALA A 27 22.67 -6.93 16.72
CA ALA A 27 22.26 -8.33 16.86
C ALA A 27 23.16 -9.26 16.02
N PRO A 28 23.82 -10.28 16.63
CA PRO A 28 24.62 -11.24 15.89
C PRO A 28 23.72 -12.17 15.06
N VAL A 29 24.00 -12.29 13.77
CA VAL A 29 23.35 -13.26 12.86
C VAL A 29 23.72 -14.67 13.33
N ALA A 30 22.78 -15.37 13.95
CA ALA A 30 22.95 -16.76 14.33
C ALA A 30 22.92 -17.65 13.08
N LYS A 31 24.03 -18.35 12.81
CA LYS A 31 24.18 -19.33 11.74
C LYS A 31 23.29 -20.54 12.01
N ALA A 32 22.22 -20.70 11.23
CA ALA A 32 21.33 -21.85 11.32
C ALA A 32 22.06 -23.16 10.94
N PRO A 33 21.79 -24.28 11.64
CA PRO A 33 22.39 -25.57 11.30
C PRO A 33 21.75 -26.16 10.04
N ALA A 34 22.60 -26.69 9.16
CA ALA A 34 22.18 -27.39 7.95
C ALA A 34 21.54 -28.75 8.32
N ALA A 35 20.22 -28.84 8.17
CA ALA A 35 19.50 -30.11 8.24
C ALA A 35 19.52 -30.78 6.86
N ALA A 36 20.23 -31.91 6.75
CA ALA A 36 20.25 -32.74 5.56
C ALA A 36 18.93 -33.53 5.45
N ALA A 37 18.08 -33.16 4.51
CA ALA A 37 16.90 -33.93 4.11
C ALA A 37 17.16 -34.61 2.76
N ALA A 38 16.83 -35.90 2.69
CA ALA A 38 16.99 -36.76 1.51
C ALA A 38 16.19 -36.24 0.29
N PRO A 39 16.64 -36.51 -0.95
CA PRO A 39 16.00 -36.00 -2.15
C PRO A 39 14.74 -36.82 -2.44
N VAL A 40 13.59 -36.29 -1.99
CA VAL A 40 12.31 -36.66 -2.59
C VAL A 40 12.29 -36.00 -3.96
N LEU A 41 12.14 -36.82 -5.01
CA LEU A 41 11.88 -36.37 -6.37
C LEU A 41 10.52 -35.66 -6.41
N ALA A 42 10.51 -34.39 -5.98
CA ALA A 42 9.37 -33.50 -6.12
C ALA A 42 9.26 -33.14 -7.60
N LEU A 43 8.12 -33.48 -8.20
CA LEU A 43 7.70 -32.85 -9.45
C LEU A 43 7.85 -31.32 -9.29
N PRO A 44 8.41 -30.61 -10.28
CA PRO A 44 8.54 -29.16 -10.20
C PRO A 44 7.15 -28.60 -9.89
N ALA A 45 7.02 -27.96 -8.72
CA ALA A 45 5.80 -27.27 -8.37
C ALA A 45 5.48 -26.32 -9.53
N PRO A 46 4.24 -26.30 -10.04
CA PRO A 46 3.87 -25.33 -11.07
C PRO A 46 4.27 -23.96 -10.52
N VAL A 47 5.20 -23.29 -11.22
CA VAL A 47 5.61 -21.94 -10.88
C VAL A 47 4.31 -21.14 -10.83
N ALA A 48 3.97 -20.62 -9.66
CA ALA A 48 2.76 -19.84 -9.47
C ALA A 48 2.90 -18.57 -10.31
N VAL A 49 2.44 -18.63 -11.57
CA VAL A 49 2.40 -17.46 -12.44
C VAL A 49 1.38 -16.52 -11.82
N ALA A 50 1.86 -15.38 -11.32
CA ALA A 50 0.98 -14.35 -10.77
C ALA A 50 -0.06 -13.95 -11.80
N ASP A 51 -1.34 -13.87 -11.41
CA ASP A 51 -2.42 -13.52 -12.31
C ASP A 51 -2.17 -12.11 -12.89
N PRO A 52 -1.99 -11.94 -14.22
CA PRO A 52 -1.66 -10.65 -14.82
C PRO A 52 -2.66 -9.56 -14.47
N ILE A 53 -3.91 -9.92 -14.18
CA ILE A 53 -4.93 -8.95 -13.78
C ILE A 53 -4.59 -8.21 -12.49
N LEU A 54 -3.90 -8.85 -11.54
CA LEU A 54 -3.48 -8.19 -10.29
C LEU A 54 -2.40 -7.13 -10.54
N SER A 55 -1.58 -7.30 -11.59
CA SER A 55 -0.63 -6.28 -12.02
C SER A 55 -1.35 -5.11 -12.69
N ALA A 56 -2.32 -5.41 -13.57
CA ALA A 56 -3.13 -4.40 -14.25
C ALA A 56 -3.93 -3.54 -13.27
N ILE A 57 -4.56 -4.15 -12.26
CA ILE A 57 -5.29 -3.44 -11.19
C ILE A 57 -4.37 -2.45 -10.47
N ARG A 58 -3.16 -2.89 -10.09
CA ARG A 58 -2.17 -2.01 -9.43
C ARG A 58 -1.70 -0.88 -10.34
N ALA A 59 -1.50 -1.14 -11.63
CA ALA A 59 -1.11 -0.12 -12.60
C ALA A 59 -2.20 0.95 -12.77
N HIS A 60 -3.45 0.52 -12.92
CA HIS A 60 -4.60 1.42 -12.98
C HIS A 60 -4.73 2.27 -11.71
N ARG A 61 -4.67 1.67 -10.52
CA ARG A 61 -4.76 2.44 -9.26
C ARG A 61 -3.69 3.52 -9.13
N ARG A 62 -2.46 3.25 -9.58
CA ARG A 62 -1.41 4.27 -9.60
C ARG A 62 -1.71 5.39 -10.59
N ALA A 63 -2.13 5.05 -11.81
CA ALA A 63 -2.45 6.05 -12.83
C ALA A 63 -3.62 6.94 -12.38
N TRP A 64 -4.66 6.33 -11.81
CA TRP A 64 -5.79 7.03 -11.22
C TRP A 64 -5.37 7.97 -10.08
N ALA A 65 -4.55 7.49 -9.13
CA ALA A 65 -4.08 8.34 -8.04
C ALA A 65 -3.26 9.54 -8.53
N VAL A 66 -2.46 9.37 -9.59
CA VAL A 66 -1.72 10.48 -10.22
C VAL A 66 -2.68 11.46 -10.89
N PHE A 67 -3.67 10.97 -11.63
CA PHE A 67 -4.70 11.80 -12.25
C PHE A 67 -5.46 12.67 -11.24
N GLN A 68 -5.87 12.10 -10.10
CA GLN A 68 -6.62 12.82 -9.06
C GLN A 68 -5.91 14.03 -8.45
N VAL A 69 -4.58 14.07 -8.51
CA VAL A 69 -3.77 15.14 -7.89
C VAL A 69 -2.96 15.93 -8.91
N ALA A 70 -3.14 15.66 -10.21
CA ALA A 70 -2.39 16.33 -11.27
C ALA A 70 -2.78 17.82 -11.32
N PRO A 71 -1.80 18.75 -11.39
CA PRO A 71 -2.09 20.16 -11.62
C PRO A 71 -2.61 20.37 -13.06
N ASP A 72 -3.29 21.50 -13.30
CA ASP A 72 -3.96 21.80 -14.57
C ASP A 72 -3.05 21.64 -15.81
N GLU A 73 -1.77 22.02 -15.70
CA GLU A 73 -0.78 21.89 -16.78
C GLU A 73 -0.38 20.44 -17.10
N GLU A 74 -0.59 19.49 -16.19
CA GLU A 74 -0.28 18.06 -16.35
C GLU A 74 -1.56 17.19 -16.44
N ALA A 75 -2.73 17.77 -16.17
CA ALA A 75 -4.00 17.07 -16.07
C ALA A 75 -4.32 16.24 -17.33
N GLU A 76 -4.12 16.80 -18.52
CA GLU A 76 -4.35 16.09 -19.80
C GLU A 76 -3.48 14.84 -19.93
N GLY A 77 -2.19 14.93 -19.56
CA GLY A 77 -1.27 13.81 -19.62
C GLY A 77 -1.59 12.73 -18.59
N ALA A 78 -1.98 13.14 -17.39
CA ALA A 78 -2.38 12.23 -16.32
C ALA A 78 -3.70 11.52 -16.64
N GLU A 79 -4.69 12.25 -17.18
CA GLU A 79 -5.96 11.70 -17.68
C GLU A 79 -5.71 10.67 -18.77
N HIS A 80 -4.89 10.99 -19.77
CA HIS A 80 -4.55 10.06 -20.84
C HIS A 80 -3.86 8.79 -20.31
N ALA A 81 -2.95 8.93 -19.34
CA ALA A 81 -2.27 7.80 -18.73
C ALA A 81 -3.21 6.89 -17.92
N GLU A 82 -4.17 7.50 -17.21
CA GLU A 82 -5.24 6.80 -16.50
C GLU A 82 -6.12 6.02 -17.48
N TYR A 83 -6.58 6.68 -18.55
CA TYR A 83 -7.40 6.07 -19.59
C TYR A 83 -6.70 4.86 -20.24
N GLU A 84 -5.43 5.02 -20.63
CA GLU A 84 -4.62 3.93 -21.19
C GLU A 84 -4.43 2.76 -20.20
N ALA A 85 -4.32 3.06 -18.90
CA ALA A 85 -4.26 2.02 -17.87
C ALA A 85 -5.62 1.32 -17.69
N ALA A 86 -6.73 2.06 -17.78
CA ALA A 86 -8.08 1.52 -17.70
C ALA A 86 -8.38 0.60 -18.89
N MET A 87 -8.05 1.02 -20.11
CA MET A 87 -8.23 0.20 -21.32
C MET A 87 -7.40 -1.09 -21.25
N ARG A 88 -6.14 -1.01 -20.81
CA ARG A 88 -5.31 -2.20 -20.57
C ARG A 88 -5.89 -3.11 -19.49
N LEU A 89 -6.41 -2.55 -18.40
CA LEU A 89 -7.08 -3.29 -17.33
C LEU A 89 -8.29 -4.08 -17.87
N LEU A 90 -9.16 -3.41 -18.63
CA LEU A 90 -10.37 -4.01 -19.20
C LEU A 90 -10.04 -5.13 -20.19
N GLY A 91 -8.98 -4.97 -20.99
CA GLY A 91 -8.48 -5.97 -21.93
C GLY A 91 -7.67 -7.11 -21.31
N THR A 92 -7.27 -7.02 -20.04
CA THR A 92 -6.46 -8.05 -19.39
C THR A 92 -7.32 -9.28 -19.04
N ALA A 93 -6.87 -10.46 -19.46
CA ALA A 93 -7.53 -11.72 -19.12
C ALA A 93 -7.34 -12.06 -17.63
N CYS A 94 -8.41 -12.52 -16.99
CA CYS A 94 -8.31 -13.14 -15.67
C CYS A 94 -7.89 -14.59 -15.84
N SER A 95 -6.68 -14.94 -15.41
CA SER A 95 -6.18 -16.32 -15.51
C SER A 95 -6.64 -17.21 -14.36
N THR A 96 -7.16 -16.60 -13.29
CA THR A 96 -7.64 -17.30 -12.10
C THR A 96 -8.99 -16.75 -11.63
N ARG A 97 -9.76 -17.59 -10.92
CA ARG A 97 -11.01 -17.16 -10.26
C ARG A 97 -10.77 -16.06 -9.21
N PRO A 98 -9.74 -16.14 -8.32
CA PRO A 98 -9.41 -15.04 -7.42
C PRO A 98 -9.12 -13.72 -8.14
N GLY A 99 -8.38 -13.75 -9.25
CA GLY A 99 -8.12 -12.55 -10.06
C GLY A 99 -9.38 -11.94 -10.66
N ALA A 100 -10.33 -12.78 -11.10
CA ALA A 100 -11.63 -12.29 -11.58
C ALA A 100 -12.46 -11.63 -10.48
N HIS A 101 -12.50 -12.19 -9.26
CA HIS A 101 -13.15 -11.54 -8.12
C HIS A 101 -12.46 -10.20 -7.75
N ALA A 102 -11.13 -10.15 -7.79
CA ALA A 102 -10.38 -8.92 -7.55
C ALA A 102 -10.73 -7.85 -8.60
N LEU A 103 -10.87 -8.23 -9.87
CA LEU A 103 -11.29 -7.32 -10.93
C LEU A 103 -12.73 -6.83 -10.70
N ILE A 104 -13.68 -7.71 -10.36
CA ILE A 104 -15.06 -7.32 -10.03
C ILE A 104 -15.08 -6.27 -8.90
N ALA A 105 -14.36 -6.53 -7.81
CA ALA A 105 -14.28 -5.61 -6.68
C ALA A 105 -13.67 -4.25 -7.09
N HIS A 106 -12.61 -4.27 -7.89
CA HIS A 106 -11.95 -3.07 -8.39
C HIS A 106 -12.85 -2.25 -9.31
N LEU A 107 -13.55 -2.87 -10.27
CA LEU A 107 -14.46 -2.16 -11.18
C LEU A 107 -15.65 -1.55 -10.43
N ARG A 108 -16.18 -2.23 -9.40
CA ARG A 108 -17.22 -1.68 -8.51
C ARG A 108 -16.72 -0.45 -7.76
N TRP A 109 -15.50 -0.49 -7.22
CA TRP A 109 -14.87 0.67 -6.58
C TRP A 109 -14.70 1.83 -7.58
N TYR A 110 -14.11 1.56 -8.74
CA TYR A 110 -13.84 2.58 -9.75
C TYR A 110 -15.11 3.30 -10.24
N MET A 111 -16.19 2.54 -10.50
CA MET A 111 -17.49 3.11 -10.84
C MET A 111 -18.12 3.96 -9.73
N ALA A 112 -17.79 3.68 -8.46
CA ALA A 112 -18.29 4.46 -7.33
C ALA A 112 -17.52 5.78 -7.18
N GLU A 113 -16.20 5.75 -7.31
CA GLU A 113 -15.35 6.96 -7.29
C GLU A 113 -15.67 7.89 -8.45
N GLU A 114 -15.74 7.34 -9.66
CA GLU A 114 -15.92 8.14 -10.87
C GLU A 114 -17.40 8.32 -11.26
N ARG A 115 -18.33 8.16 -10.32
CA ARG A 115 -19.76 8.25 -10.62
C ARG A 115 -20.13 9.55 -11.33
N ASP A 116 -19.60 10.68 -10.86
CA ASP A 116 -19.97 11.99 -11.39
C ASP A 116 -19.23 12.31 -12.69
N ASN A 117 -18.02 11.77 -12.89
CA ASN A 117 -17.18 12.02 -14.06
C ASN A 117 -17.49 11.06 -15.24
N LEU A 118 -17.73 9.77 -14.97
CA LEU A 118 -18.09 8.78 -16.00
C LEU A 118 -19.45 9.06 -16.65
N LEU A 119 -20.24 9.95 -16.06
CA LEU A 119 -21.57 10.34 -16.55
C LEU A 119 -21.58 11.70 -17.28
N THR A 120 -20.50 12.50 -17.18
CA THR A 120 -20.50 13.90 -17.63
C THR A 120 -19.62 14.20 -18.85
N CYS A 121 -19.10 13.18 -19.53
CA CYS A 121 -18.29 13.30 -20.75
C CYS A 121 -16.99 14.12 -20.53
N GLY A 122 -16.04 13.57 -19.78
CA GLY A 122 -14.62 13.93 -19.88
C GLY A 122 -13.96 13.43 -21.19
N LEU A 123 -12.66 13.73 -21.40
CA LEU A 123 -11.92 13.42 -22.64
C LEU A 123 -11.72 11.92 -22.89
N GLY A 124 -12.00 11.05 -21.91
CA GLY A 124 -12.09 9.59 -22.09
C GLY A 124 -13.26 9.10 -22.97
N GLY A 125 -14.10 10.03 -23.44
CA GLY A 125 -15.27 9.73 -24.27
C GLY A 125 -16.39 9.07 -23.48
N CYS A 126 -17.61 9.14 -24.02
CA CYS A 126 -18.80 8.50 -23.43
C CYS A 126 -18.64 6.98 -23.22
N ASP A 127 -17.64 6.38 -23.87
CA ASP A 127 -17.53 4.94 -24.06
C ASP A 127 -16.83 4.21 -22.89
N LEU A 128 -15.93 4.86 -22.14
CA LEU A 128 -15.19 4.17 -21.06
C LEU A 128 -16.16 3.67 -19.97
N GLY A 129 -17.12 4.49 -19.57
CA GLY A 129 -18.13 4.10 -18.59
C GLY A 129 -18.96 2.91 -19.06
N ASP A 130 -19.29 2.85 -20.36
CA ASP A 130 -19.99 1.71 -20.95
C ASP A 130 -19.13 0.45 -21.01
N LEU A 131 -17.85 0.58 -21.35
CA LEU A 131 -16.90 -0.55 -21.36
C LEU A 131 -16.70 -1.14 -19.96
N VAL A 132 -16.55 -0.29 -18.94
CA VAL A 132 -16.44 -0.72 -17.54
C VAL A 132 -17.71 -1.46 -17.10
N ARG A 133 -18.90 -0.90 -17.40
CA ARG A 133 -20.20 -1.53 -17.11
C ARG A 133 -20.34 -2.88 -17.80
N ALA A 134 -20.02 -2.95 -19.10
CA ALA A 134 -20.12 -4.18 -19.88
C ALA A 134 -19.18 -5.26 -19.33
N ARG A 135 -17.93 -4.90 -19.04
CA ARG A 135 -16.94 -5.84 -18.50
C ARG A 135 -17.32 -6.36 -17.12
N LEU A 136 -17.82 -5.48 -16.25
CA LEU A 136 -18.32 -5.88 -14.93
C LEU A 136 -19.51 -6.84 -15.06
N ALA A 137 -20.47 -6.56 -15.95
CA ALA A 137 -21.61 -7.43 -16.19
C ALA A 137 -21.20 -8.82 -16.71
N GLU A 138 -20.25 -8.88 -17.64
CA GLU A 138 -19.68 -10.14 -18.15
C GLU A 138 -19.04 -10.96 -17.02
N LEU A 139 -18.21 -10.33 -16.19
CA LEU A 139 -17.52 -11.01 -15.09
C LEU A 139 -18.51 -11.52 -14.03
N VAL A 140 -19.52 -10.74 -13.68
CA VAL A 140 -20.55 -11.16 -12.71
C VAL A 140 -21.37 -12.34 -13.25
N LEU A 141 -21.62 -12.40 -14.56
CA LEU A 141 -22.30 -13.53 -15.19
C LEU A 141 -21.43 -14.81 -15.17
N LEU A 142 -20.13 -14.67 -15.44
CA LEU A 142 -19.19 -15.80 -15.52
C LEU A 142 -18.67 -16.28 -14.15
N VAL A 143 -18.69 -15.39 -13.15
CA VAL A 143 -18.16 -15.64 -11.80
C VAL A 143 -19.29 -15.44 -10.78
N PRO A 144 -20.21 -16.41 -10.66
CA PRO A 144 -21.35 -16.27 -9.76
C PRO A 144 -20.90 -16.13 -8.30
N GLU A 145 -21.44 -15.12 -7.59
CA GLU A 145 -21.18 -14.86 -6.16
C GLU A 145 -21.57 -16.04 -5.26
N ALA A 146 -22.45 -16.92 -5.73
CA ALA A 146 -23.08 -17.98 -4.95
C ALA A 146 -22.27 -19.29 -4.84
N SER A 147 -21.06 -19.37 -5.40
CA SER A 147 -20.17 -20.46 -5.01
C SER A 147 -19.42 -19.97 -3.78
N PRO A 148 -19.74 -20.43 -2.54
CA PRO A 148 -18.83 -20.22 -1.43
C PRO A 148 -17.46 -20.66 -1.97
N PRO A 149 -16.40 -19.84 -1.82
CA PRO A 149 -15.10 -20.18 -2.37
C PRO A 149 -14.90 -21.62 -1.99
N ALA A 150 -14.75 -22.51 -2.99
CA ALA A 150 -14.47 -23.90 -2.70
C ALA A 150 -13.18 -23.81 -1.90
N VAL A 151 -13.33 -23.84 -0.57
CA VAL A 151 -12.24 -23.85 0.37
C VAL A 151 -11.73 -25.26 0.18
N ILE A 152 -10.99 -25.47 -0.91
CA ILE A 152 -9.82 -26.30 -0.85
C ILE A 152 -9.13 -25.70 0.37
N ALA A 153 -9.23 -26.43 1.49
CA ALA A 153 -8.51 -26.11 2.70
C ALA A 153 -7.03 -26.31 2.35
N LEU A 154 -6.50 -25.40 1.54
CA LEU A 154 -5.11 -25.04 1.57
C LEU A 154 -4.87 -24.75 3.05
N PRO A 155 -3.95 -25.48 3.69
CA PRO A 155 -3.66 -25.28 5.11
C PRO A 155 -3.54 -23.78 5.31
N ALA A 156 -4.43 -23.22 6.15
CA ALA A 156 -4.62 -21.78 6.26
C ALA A 156 -3.24 -21.15 6.32
N CYS A 157 -2.87 -20.48 5.22
CA CYS A 157 -1.58 -19.82 5.13
C CYS A 157 -1.67 -18.77 6.22
N ARG A 158 -1.08 -19.04 7.38
CA ARG A 158 -1.14 -18.09 8.50
C ARG A 158 -0.55 -16.82 7.94
N PRO A 159 -1.30 -15.70 7.95
CA PRO A 159 -0.77 -14.45 7.43
C PRO A 159 0.57 -14.20 8.12
N SER A 160 1.57 -13.88 7.32
CA SER A 160 2.90 -13.55 7.85
C SER A 160 2.72 -12.48 8.94
N PRO A 161 3.26 -12.70 10.15
CA PRO A 161 3.21 -11.70 11.21
C PRO A 161 3.78 -10.35 10.75
N LEU A 162 4.77 -10.37 9.86
CA LEU A 162 5.35 -9.17 9.27
C LEU A 162 4.36 -8.44 8.36
N LEU A 163 3.65 -9.16 7.50
CA LEU A 163 2.63 -8.55 6.63
C LEU A 163 1.50 -7.94 7.46
N ALA A 164 1.05 -8.61 8.52
CA ALA A 164 0.05 -8.06 9.43
C ALA A 164 0.55 -6.76 10.08
N ALA A 165 1.79 -6.75 10.59
CA ALA A 165 2.37 -5.54 11.20
C ALA A 165 2.59 -4.40 10.21
N ILE A 166 2.88 -4.69 8.94
CA ILE A 166 2.96 -3.68 7.87
C ILE A 166 1.59 -3.03 7.66
N GLU A 167 0.51 -3.81 7.58
CA GLU A 167 -0.84 -3.27 7.42
C GLU A 167 -1.30 -2.49 8.66
N ASP A 168 -0.97 -2.96 9.86
CA ASP A 168 -1.25 -2.24 11.11
C ASP A 168 -0.55 -0.87 11.13
N HIS A 169 0.74 -0.82 10.75
CA HIS A 169 1.48 0.44 10.65
C HIS A 169 0.92 1.35 9.54
N ARG A 170 0.54 0.80 8.38
CA ARG A 170 -0.07 1.59 7.29
C ARG A 170 -1.39 2.20 7.73
N SER A 171 -2.23 1.43 8.43
CA SER A 171 -3.50 1.93 8.98
C SER A 171 -3.28 3.05 9.99
N ALA A 172 -2.32 2.89 10.91
CA ALA A 172 -1.98 3.91 11.89
C ALA A 172 -1.40 5.18 11.25
N ASN A 173 -0.54 5.04 10.24
CA ASN A 173 0.02 6.17 9.49
C ASN A 173 -1.06 6.95 8.73
N LEU A 174 -2.02 6.25 8.11
CA LEU A 174 -3.17 6.89 7.48
C LEU A 174 -4.01 7.69 8.50
N ALA A 175 -4.23 7.14 9.70
CA ALA A 175 -4.95 7.83 10.78
C ALA A 175 -4.22 9.10 11.23
N VAL A 176 -2.89 9.07 11.35
CA VAL A 176 -2.08 10.27 11.62
C VAL A 176 -2.24 11.30 10.52
N SER A 177 -2.09 10.88 9.26
CA SER A 177 -2.19 11.77 8.10
C SER A 177 -3.56 12.44 8.03
N GLN A 178 -4.64 11.70 8.31
CA GLN A 178 -5.98 12.26 8.39
C GLN A 178 -6.11 13.26 9.55
N ALA A 179 -5.74 12.87 10.77
CA ALA A 179 -5.89 13.72 11.96
C ALA A 179 -5.09 15.02 11.85
N VAL A 180 -3.92 14.98 11.21
CA VAL A 180 -3.09 16.18 10.96
C VAL A 180 -3.74 17.09 9.93
N ARG A 181 -4.34 16.54 8.85
CA ARG A 181 -5.09 17.35 7.89
C ARG A 181 -6.28 18.06 8.55
N ASP A 182 -7.06 17.32 9.34
CA ASP A 182 -8.22 17.88 10.06
C ASP A 182 -7.79 19.00 11.02
N TYR A 183 -6.68 18.79 11.75
CA TYR A 183 -6.11 19.83 12.63
C TYR A 183 -5.66 21.08 11.86
N VAL A 184 -4.94 20.91 10.74
CA VAL A 184 -4.46 22.03 9.92
C VAL A 184 -5.64 22.81 9.33
N GLU A 185 -6.66 22.13 8.83
CA GLU A 185 -7.87 22.77 8.34
C GLU A 185 -8.60 23.56 9.43
N ALA A 186 -8.73 22.99 10.63
CA ALA A 186 -9.32 23.67 11.77
C ALA A 186 -8.51 24.91 12.20
N GLN A 187 -7.18 24.80 12.22
CA GLN A 187 -6.29 25.92 12.52
C GLN A 187 -6.43 27.04 11.49
N ASP A 188 -6.40 26.71 10.19
CA ASP A 188 -6.53 27.69 9.11
C ASP A 188 -7.90 28.40 9.14
N ASN A 189 -8.95 27.68 9.57
CA ASN A 189 -10.30 28.23 9.73
C ASN A 189 -10.55 28.88 11.10
N SER A 190 -9.56 28.89 12.02
CA SER A 190 -9.72 29.33 13.41
C SER A 190 -10.91 28.67 14.11
N ALA A 191 -11.11 27.37 13.85
CA ALA A 191 -12.23 26.62 14.38
C ALA A 191 -12.10 26.43 15.92
N PRO A 192 -13.21 26.50 16.68
CA PRO A 192 -13.18 26.44 18.14
C PRO A 192 -12.72 25.10 18.70
N ASP A 193 -12.69 24.05 17.87
CA ASP A 193 -12.31 22.68 18.21
C ASP A 193 -10.84 22.35 17.88
N GLU A 194 -10.02 23.32 17.46
CA GLU A 194 -8.58 23.14 17.22
C GLU A 194 -7.87 22.35 18.36
N PRO A 195 -8.07 22.66 19.66
CA PRO A 195 -7.40 21.93 20.73
C PRO A 195 -7.81 20.45 20.83
N HIS A 196 -9.04 20.12 20.41
CA HIS A 196 -9.52 18.74 20.41
C HIS A 196 -8.90 17.95 19.27
N LEU A 197 -8.84 18.52 18.07
CA LEU A 197 -8.24 17.90 16.90
C LEU A 197 -6.73 17.69 17.08
N LEU A 198 -6.05 18.64 17.74
CA LEU A 198 -4.67 18.46 18.15
C LEU A 198 -4.48 17.22 19.04
N ALA A 199 -5.33 17.05 20.06
CA ALA A 199 -5.27 15.88 20.94
C ALA A 199 -5.57 14.55 20.22
N ILE A 200 -6.38 14.58 19.15
CA ILE A 200 -6.60 13.42 18.27
C ILE A 200 -5.35 13.11 17.46
N ALA A 201 -4.71 14.12 16.86
CA ALA A 201 -3.48 13.96 16.11
C ALA A 201 -2.33 13.40 16.98
N ASP A 202 -2.19 13.89 18.21
CA ASP A 202 -1.22 13.36 19.19
C ASP A 202 -1.46 11.88 19.48
N ARG A 203 -2.71 11.49 19.76
CA ARG A 203 -3.06 10.10 20.04
C ARG A 203 -2.85 9.20 18.82
N ALA A 204 -3.20 9.67 17.62
CA ALA A 204 -2.93 8.93 16.40
C ALA A 204 -1.43 8.71 16.20
N SER A 205 -0.61 9.74 16.50
CA SER A 205 0.84 9.62 16.41
C SER A 205 1.40 8.60 17.40
N ASP A 206 0.91 8.54 18.63
CA ASP A 206 1.35 7.53 19.60
C ASP A 206 1.02 6.11 19.13
N VAL A 207 -0.14 5.92 18.51
CA VAL A 207 -0.55 4.63 17.93
C VAL A 207 0.34 4.25 16.74
N GLU A 208 0.67 5.18 15.86
CA GLU A 208 1.58 4.94 14.73
C GLU A 208 2.99 4.58 15.19
N VAL A 209 3.53 5.29 16.19
CA VAL A 209 4.82 4.96 16.79
C VAL A 209 4.81 3.58 17.42
N ALA A 210 3.73 3.20 18.12
CA ALA A 210 3.60 1.86 18.69
C ALA A 210 3.56 0.78 17.60
N ALA A 211 2.81 1.01 16.51
CA ALA A 211 2.74 0.08 15.38
C ALA A 211 4.09 -0.05 14.64
N LEU A 212 4.80 1.06 14.44
CA LEU A 212 6.14 1.04 13.84
C LEU A 212 7.13 0.25 14.69
N ASN A 213 7.13 0.47 16.00
CA ASN A 213 7.99 -0.28 16.91
C ASN A 213 7.67 -1.78 16.90
N ALA A 214 6.39 -2.14 16.84
CA ALA A 214 5.97 -3.54 16.70
C ALA A 214 6.46 -4.15 15.39
N LEU A 215 6.35 -3.42 14.27
CA LEU A 215 6.86 -3.84 12.97
C LEU A 215 8.39 -4.04 12.99
N LEU A 216 9.14 -3.08 13.53
CA LEU A 216 10.61 -3.14 13.59
C LEU A 216 11.15 -4.20 14.56
N ALA A 217 10.33 -4.68 15.50
CA ALA A 217 10.69 -5.77 16.39
C ALA A 217 10.59 -7.16 15.72
N LEU A 218 9.98 -7.26 14.53
CA LEU A 218 9.84 -8.52 13.80
C LEU A 218 11.07 -8.80 12.93
N THR A 219 11.51 -10.05 12.96
CA THR A 219 12.55 -10.55 12.05
C THR A 219 11.89 -11.16 10.81
N PRO A 220 12.18 -10.68 9.60
CA PRO A 220 11.71 -11.31 8.36
C PRO A 220 12.12 -12.79 8.30
N ALA A 221 11.18 -13.67 8.01
CA ALA A 221 11.40 -15.12 7.99
C ALA A 221 12.07 -15.61 6.70
N ASN A 222 11.98 -14.84 5.62
CA ASN A 222 12.50 -15.19 4.30
C ASN A 222 12.82 -13.95 3.45
N SER A 223 13.41 -14.17 2.27
CA SER A 223 13.85 -13.09 1.38
C SER A 223 12.71 -12.28 0.74
N GLU A 224 11.52 -12.87 0.61
CA GLU A 224 10.31 -12.19 0.14
C GLU A 224 9.82 -11.17 1.17
N GLU A 225 9.79 -11.58 2.45
CA GLU A 225 9.47 -10.69 3.58
C GLU A 225 10.47 -9.55 3.73
N VAL A 226 11.78 -9.83 3.55
CA VAL A 226 12.83 -8.80 3.52
C VAL A 226 12.57 -7.77 2.42
N SER A 227 12.25 -8.23 1.21
CA SER A 227 11.94 -7.33 0.08
C SER A 227 10.68 -6.53 0.31
N THR A 228 9.65 -7.15 0.88
CA THR A 228 8.38 -6.47 1.19
C THR A 228 8.58 -5.38 2.24
N LEU A 229 9.32 -5.68 3.33
CA LEU A 229 9.65 -4.68 4.35
C LEU A 229 10.47 -3.53 3.77
N ALA A 230 11.49 -3.81 2.96
CA ALA A 230 12.32 -2.78 2.34
C ALA A 230 11.51 -1.86 1.41
N ALA A 231 10.62 -2.44 0.59
CA ALA A 231 9.73 -1.69 -0.28
C ALA A 231 8.78 -0.79 0.52
N TYR A 232 8.23 -1.34 1.61
CA TYR A 232 7.33 -0.60 2.50
C TYR A 232 8.03 0.57 3.20
N LEU A 233 9.22 0.37 3.77
CA LEU A 233 9.98 1.46 4.40
C LEU A 233 10.39 2.53 3.40
N ALA A 234 10.65 2.16 2.14
CA ALA A 234 10.91 3.11 1.07
C ALA A 234 9.65 3.92 0.71
N GLU A 235 8.47 3.29 0.62
CA GLU A 235 7.17 3.95 0.45
C GLU A 235 6.92 4.96 1.58
N VAL A 236 7.01 4.52 2.84
CA VAL A 236 6.83 5.40 4.01
C VAL A 236 7.83 6.56 3.99
N SER A 237 9.06 6.36 3.50
CA SER A 237 10.06 7.43 3.41
C SER A 237 9.69 8.54 2.41
N THR A 238 8.89 8.25 1.38
CA THR A 238 8.48 9.27 0.40
C THR A 238 7.44 10.24 0.93
N ASP A 239 6.71 9.85 1.97
CA ASP A 239 5.69 10.69 2.63
C ASP A 239 6.33 11.74 3.55
N PHE A 240 7.61 11.59 3.86
CA PHE A 240 8.36 12.61 4.60
C PHE A 240 8.98 13.61 3.63
N ASP A 241 8.92 14.88 4.00
CA ASP A 241 9.60 15.95 3.27
C ASP A 241 11.08 15.59 3.09
N LYS A 242 11.62 15.74 1.87
CA LYS A 242 12.96 15.23 1.51
C LYS A 242 14.10 15.83 2.35
N GLY A 243 13.83 16.94 3.04
CA GLY A 243 14.74 17.58 3.99
C GLY A 243 14.61 17.10 5.45
N ALA A 244 13.60 16.29 5.77
CA ALA A 244 13.36 15.80 7.12
C ALA A 244 14.26 14.59 7.44
N PHE A 245 14.90 14.62 8.61
CA PHE A 245 15.77 13.55 9.11
C PHE A 245 15.10 12.15 9.09
N GLY A 246 13.77 12.10 9.27
CA GLY A 246 12.98 10.87 9.18
C GLY A 246 13.05 10.20 7.80
N ALA A 247 12.90 10.96 6.71
CA ALA A 247 12.99 10.46 5.34
C ALA A 247 14.35 9.76 5.09
N TRP A 248 15.43 10.43 5.52
CA TRP A 248 16.79 9.93 5.38
C TRP A 248 17.02 8.62 6.17
N LEU A 249 16.50 8.52 7.39
CA LEU A 249 16.66 7.35 8.25
C LEU A 249 15.99 6.11 7.64
N PHE A 250 14.73 6.24 7.19
CA PHE A 250 14.00 5.13 6.55
C PHE A 250 14.66 4.68 5.25
N GLN A 251 15.12 5.61 4.43
CA GLN A 251 15.84 5.29 3.20
C GLN A 251 17.16 4.55 3.49
N ARG A 252 17.89 4.96 4.53
CA ARG A 252 19.11 4.29 4.99
C ARG A 252 18.82 2.85 5.43
N PHE A 253 17.74 2.64 6.19
CA PHE A 253 17.30 1.30 6.59
C PHE A 253 16.94 0.42 5.40
N ALA A 254 16.17 0.94 4.44
CA ALA A 254 15.81 0.20 3.23
C ALA A 254 17.06 -0.27 2.46
N VAL A 255 18.05 0.61 2.28
CA VAL A 255 19.32 0.28 1.62
C VAL A 255 20.11 -0.78 2.40
N MET A 256 20.18 -0.66 3.73
CA MET A 256 20.90 -1.62 4.57
C MET A 256 20.27 -3.02 4.52
N ILE A 257 18.94 -3.09 4.58
CA ILE A 257 18.19 -4.34 4.49
C ILE A 257 18.41 -4.99 3.12
N ALA A 258 18.37 -4.21 2.03
CA ALA A 258 18.64 -4.72 0.69
C ALA A 258 20.08 -5.22 0.53
N ALA A 259 21.06 -4.55 1.13
CA ALA A 259 22.47 -4.94 1.07
C ALA A 259 22.77 -6.22 1.85
N ALA A 260 22.13 -6.42 3.02
CA ALA A 260 22.27 -7.63 3.82
C ALA A 260 21.84 -8.89 3.05
N ARG A 261 20.84 -8.77 2.16
CA ARG A 261 20.40 -9.85 1.26
C ARG A 261 21.47 -10.26 0.24
N ALA A 262 22.32 -9.34 -0.21
CA ALA A 262 23.36 -9.66 -1.20
C ALA A 262 24.53 -10.47 -0.62
N GLN A 263 24.60 -10.58 0.71
CA GLN A 263 25.70 -11.22 1.44
C GLN A 263 25.34 -12.60 2.03
N ALA A 264 24.05 -12.96 2.03
CA ALA A 264 23.51 -14.23 2.50
C ALA A 264 23.28 -15.19 1.34
#